data_AF-A0A0K8TQT7-F1
#
_entry.id   AF-A0A0K8TQT7-F1
#
_cell.length_a   1.000
_cell.length_b   1.000
_cell.length_c   1.000
_cell.angle_alpha   90.00
_cell.angle_beta   90.00
_cell.angle_gamma   90.00
#
_symmetry.space_group_name_H-M   'P 1'
#
loop_
_entity.id
_entity.type
_entity.pdbx_description
1 polymer ?
#
loop_
_entity_poly.entity_id
_entity_poly.type
_entity_poly.pdbx_seq_one_letter_code
_entity_poly.pdbx_strand_id
1 'polypeptide(L)'
;MLSQSILSGVRVLRLEARRSFGILAPALQKASDPIQQLFLDKVREYKSKSQGGKLVDPTPEIEKELKNELDRIAKQFGGGEGVDMTKFPEFKFVDPKIDTGNQAAA
;
A
#
# COMPACT_ATOMS: atom_id res chain seq x y z
N MET A 1 -6.50 -48.54 -41.77
CA MET A 1 -5.80 -48.17 -40.52
C MET A 1 -6.12 -46.74 -40.06
N LEU A 2 -6.10 -45.75 -40.96
CA LEU A 2 -6.44 -44.35 -40.66
C LEU A 2 -7.81 -44.13 -39.97
N SER A 3 -8.85 -44.85 -40.42
CA SER A 3 -10.20 -44.79 -39.85
C SER A 3 -10.27 -45.24 -38.38
N GLN A 4 -9.50 -46.27 -37.99
CA GLN A 4 -9.48 -46.74 -36.59
C GLN A 4 -8.77 -45.75 -35.68
N SER A 5 -7.69 -45.13 -36.14
CA SER A 5 -6.97 -44.07 -35.43
C SER A 5 -7.84 -42.83 -35.21
N ILE A 6 -8.66 -42.47 -36.19
CA ILE A 6 -9.62 -41.37 -36.08
C ILE A 6 -10.73 -41.71 -35.07
N LEU A 7 -11.29 -42.92 -35.14
CA LEU A 7 -12.32 -43.38 -34.20
C LEU A 7 -11.81 -43.44 -32.74
N SER A 8 -10.58 -43.89 -32.53
CA SER A 8 -9.95 -43.84 -31.20
C SER A 8 -9.67 -42.42 -30.74
N GLY A 9 -9.20 -41.54 -31.64
CA GLY A 9 -8.95 -40.13 -31.34
C GLY A 9 -10.21 -39.38 -30.91
N VAL A 10 -11.35 -39.59 -31.60
CA VAL A 10 -12.64 -38.98 -31.25
C VAL A 10 -13.14 -39.47 -29.87
N ARG A 11 -12.91 -40.73 -29.51
CA ARG A 11 -13.27 -41.27 -28.19
C ARG A 11 -12.45 -40.63 -27.07
N VAL A 12 -11.14 -40.47 -27.28
CA VAL A 12 -10.24 -39.81 -26.30
C VAL A 12 -10.62 -38.35 -26.15
N LEU A 13 -10.83 -37.62 -27.25
CA LEU A 13 -11.25 -36.23 -27.22
C LEU A 13 -12.57 -36.04 -26.46
N ARG A 14 -13.54 -36.94 -26.65
CA ARG A 14 -14.82 -36.92 -25.93
C ARG A 14 -14.65 -37.17 -24.43
N LEU A 15 -13.75 -38.09 -24.05
CA LEU A 15 -13.46 -38.40 -22.65
C LEU A 15 -12.79 -37.22 -21.95
N GLU A 16 -11.80 -36.61 -22.60
CA GLU A 16 -11.09 -35.43 -22.10
C GLU A 16 -12.02 -34.22 -22.01
N ALA A 17 -12.82 -33.94 -23.04
CA ALA A 17 -13.80 -32.86 -22.98
C ALA A 17 -14.79 -33.04 -21.82
N ARG A 18 -15.29 -34.27 -21.58
CA ARG A 18 -16.17 -34.57 -20.44
C ARG A 18 -15.50 -34.35 -19.08
N ARG A 19 -14.19 -34.64 -18.95
CA ARG A 19 -13.42 -34.44 -17.71
C ARG A 19 -13.06 -32.97 -17.48
N SER A 20 -12.67 -32.24 -18.52
CA SER A 20 -12.30 -30.83 -18.43
C SER A 20 -13.49 -29.89 -18.17
N PHE A 21 -14.71 -30.31 -18.49
CA PHE A 21 -15.92 -29.50 -18.25
C PHE A 21 -16.11 -29.11 -16.77
N GLY A 22 -15.75 -29.98 -15.83
CA GLY A 22 -15.83 -29.68 -14.39
C GLY A 22 -14.76 -28.70 -13.89
N ILE A 23 -13.60 -28.67 -14.53
CA ILE A 23 -12.49 -27.75 -14.20
C ILE A 23 -12.79 -26.34 -14.74
N LEU A 24 -13.51 -26.26 -15.86
CA LEU A 24 -14.00 -24.99 -16.42
C LEU A 24 -15.20 -24.43 -15.66
N ALA A 25 -15.92 -25.24 -14.86
CA ALA A 25 -17.14 -24.79 -14.19
C ALA A 25 -16.91 -23.60 -13.24
N PRO A 26 -15.90 -23.58 -12.34
CA PRO A 26 -15.62 -22.42 -11.51
C PRO A 26 -15.14 -21.20 -12.30
N ALA A 27 -14.44 -21.42 -13.42
CA ALA A 27 -13.96 -20.34 -14.31
C ALA A 27 -15.09 -19.71 -15.14
N LEU A 28 -16.14 -20.47 -15.45
CA LEU A 28 -17.35 -20.03 -16.16
C LEU A 28 -18.46 -19.59 -15.22
N GLN A 29 -18.32 -19.84 -13.91
CA GLN A 29 -19.28 -19.42 -12.90
C GLN A 29 -19.17 -17.90 -12.72
N LYS A 30 -19.98 -17.16 -13.50
CA LYS A 30 -20.37 -15.82 -13.10
C LYS A 30 -20.88 -15.91 -11.66
N ALA A 31 -20.42 -15.02 -10.78
CA ALA A 31 -20.85 -14.95 -9.39
C ALA A 31 -22.39 -15.06 -9.34
N SER A 32 -22.89 -16.23 -8.95
CA SER A 32 -24.32 -16.55 -9.06
C SER A 32 -25.13 -15.85 -7.97
N ASP A 33 -24.44 -15.43 -6.91
CA ASP A 33 -24.99 -14.68 -5.80
C ASP A 33 -24.61 -13.19 -5.95
N PRO A 34 -25.59 -12.28 -5.93
CA PRO A 34 -25.36 -10.83 -5.89
C PRO A 34 -24.32 -10.38 -4.84
N ILE A 35 -24.22 -11.06 -3.69
CA ILE A 35 -23.24 -10.71 -2.64
C ILE A 35 -21.81 -11.00 -3.11
N GLN A 36 -21.59 -12.13 -3.78
CA GLN A 36 -20.27 -12.48 -4.32
C GLN A 36 -19.86 -11.51 -5.43
N GLN A 37 -20.82 -11.05 -6.24
CA GLN A 37 -20.56 -10.04 -7.25
C GLN A 37 -20.15 -8.71 -6.63
N LEU A 38 -20.88 -8.23 -5.60
CA LEU A 38 -20.52 -7.02 -4.87
C LEU A 38 -19.13 -7.10 -4.23
N PHE A 39 -18.77 -8.25 -3.67
CA PHE A 39 -17.43 -8.47 -3.12
C PHE A 39 -16.35 -8.30 -4.20
N LEU A 40 -16.51 -8.97 -5.34
CA LEU A 40 -15.56 -8.87 -6.46
C LEU A 40 -15.48 -7.45 -7.01
N ASP A 41 -16.60 -6.76 -7.12
CA ASP A 41 -16.66 -5.37 -7.58
C ASP A 41 -15.91 -4.43 -6.62
N LYS A 42 -16.05 -4.62 -5.30
CA LYS A 42 -15.30 -3.85 -4.31
C LYS A 42 -13.81 -4.16 -4.29
N VAL A 43 -13.41 -5.42 -4.49
CA VAL A 43 -12.00 -5.79 -4.64
C VAL A 43 -11.37 -5.13 -5.87
N ARG A 44 -12.08 -5.11 -7.01
CA ARG A 44 -11.63 -4.47 -8.24
C ARG A 44 -11.55 -2.95 -8.08
N GLU A 45 -12.56 -2.33 -7.46
CA GLU A 45 -12.59 -0.90 -7.15
C GLU A 45 -11.38 -0.53 -6.28
N TYR A 46 -11.15 -1.25 -5.19
CA TYR A 46 -10.00 -1.04 -4.32
C TYR A 46 -8.68 -1.18 -5.08
N LYS A 47 -8.50 -2.23 -5.89
CA LYS A 47 -7.29 -2.44 -6.70
C LYS A 47 -7.02 -1.30 -7.68
N SER A 48 -8.06 -0.66 -8.20
CA SER A 48 -7.90 0.51 -9.07
C SER A 48 -7.49 1.76 -8.29
N LYS A 49 -8.09 1.98 -7.12
CA LYS A 49 -7.84 3.15 -6.26
C LYS A 49 -6.54 3.07 -5.46
N SER A 50 -6.04 1.87 -5.17
CA SER A 50 -4.82 1.69 -4.36
C SER A 50 -3.51 1.90 -5.12
N GLN A 51 -3.57 2.16 -6.43
CA GLN A 51 -2.38 2.38 -7.23
C GLN A 51 -1.84 3.79 -7.03
N GLY A 52 -0.53 3.91 -6.77
CA GLY A 52 0.17 5.19 -6.82
C GLY A 52 0.59 5.80 -5.48
N GLY A 53 0.32 5.14 -4.33
CA GLY A 53 0.89 5.50 -3.02
C GLY A 53 0.55 6.91 -2.49
N LYS A 54 -0.33 7.63 -3.19
CA LYS A 54 -0.83 8.95 -2.83
C LYS A 54 -2.21 8.81 -2.21
N LEU A 55 -2.70 9.93 -1.65
CA LEU A 55 -4.10 10.03 -1.24
C LEU A 55 -5.00 9.67 -2.43
N VAL A 56 -6.02 8.84 -2.15
CA VAL A 56 -7.02 8.45 -3.13
C VAL A 56 -7.97 9.63 -3.32
N ASP A 57 -8.15 10.06 -4.57
CA ASP A 57 -9.07 11.15 -4.96
C ASP A 57 -8.99 12.40 -4.04
N PRO A 58 -7.79 13.02 -3.86
CA PRO A 58 -7.62 14.10 -2.92
C PRO A 58 -8.35 15.36 -3.40
N THR A 59 -9.11 15.98 -2.49
CA THR A 59 -9.61 17.35 -2.70
C THR A 59 -8.54 18.36 -2.30
N PRO A 60 -8.54 19.57 -2.87
CA PRO A 60 -7.57 20.61 -2.51
C PRO A 60 -7.63 21.01 -1.02
N GLU A 61 -8.78 20.79 -0.37
CA GLU A 61 -8.95 21.00 1.07
C GLU A 61 -8.14 20.01 1.90
N ILE A 62 -8.19 18.71 1.56
CA ILE A 62 -7.45 17.65 2.25
C ILE A 62 -5.94 17.85 2.07
N GLU A 63 -5.48 18.21 0.87
CA GLU A 63 -4.06 18.50 0.65
C GLU A 63 -3.57 19.69 1.47
N LYS A 64 -4.42 20.71 1.63
CA LYS A 64 -4.12 21.88 2.46
C LYS A 64 -4.08 21.51 3.94
N GLU A 65 -5.02 20.71 4.42
CA GLU A 65 -5.04 20.20 5.79
C GLU A 65 -3.79 19.38 6.09
N LEU A 66 -3.43 18.44 5.22
CA LEU A 66 -2.21 17.64 5.34
C LEU A 66 -0.96 18.52 5.46
N LYS A 67 -0.82 19.54 4.59
CA LYS A 67 0.31 20.49 4.68
C LYS A 67 0.32 21.24 6.01
N ASN A 68 -0.83 21.75 6.45
CA ASN A 68 -0.93 22.48 7.71
C ASN A 68 -0.57 21.61 8.91
N GLU A 69 -0.98 20.34 8.92
CA GLU A 69 -0.64 19.40 9.98
C GLU A 69 0.85 19.06 9.99
N LEU A 70 1.44 18.82 8.81
CA LEU A 70 2.88 18.58 8.68
C LEU A 70 3.69 19.79 9.17
N ASP A 71 3.28 21.01 8.82
CA ASP A 71 3.93 22.24 9.29
C ASP A 71 3.80 22.44 10.80
N ARG A 72 2.65 22.07 11.38
CA ARG A 72 2.45 22.12 12.83
C ARG A 72 3.38 21.15 13.55
N ILE A 73 3.49 19.92 13.06
CA ILE A 73 4.39 18.89 13.59
C ILE A 73 5.84 19.34 13.46
N ALA A 74 6.24 19.84 12.29
CA ALA A 74 7.59 20.35 12.03
C ALA A 74 7.97 21.45 13.04
N LYS A 75 7.08 22.42 13.31
CA LYS A 75 7.31 23.47 14.30
C LYS A 75 7.42 22.94 15.73
N GLN A 76 6.61 21.95 16.09
CA GLN A 76 6.60 21.39 17.44
C GLN A 76 7.84 20.54 17.75
N PHE A 77 8.35 19.81 16.77
CA PHE A 77 9.45 18.86 16.94
C PHE A 77 10.79 19.35 16.37
N GLY A 78 10.88 20.63 16.00
CA GLY A 78 12.14 21.25 15.53
C GLY A 78 12.53 20.90 14.10
N GLY A 79 11.65 20.29 13.31
CA GLY A 79 11.86 19.92 11.90
C GLY A 79 11.46 20.98 10.89
N GLY A 80 11.66 22.26 11.22
CA GLY A 80 11.27 23.39 10.38
C GLY A 80 12.13 23.56 9.12
N GLU A 81 11.91 24.66 8.39
CA GLU A 81 12.65 24.99 7.17
C GLU A 81 14.17 24.92 7.39
N GLY A 82 14.85 24.12 6.56
CA GLY A 82 16.31 23.95 6.60
C GLY A 82 16.82 22.88 7.58
N VAL A 83 15.94 22.25 8.38
CA VAL A 83 16.33 21.16 9.28
C VAL A 83 16.12 19.81 8.60
N ASP A 84 17.22 19.11 8.36
CA ASP A 84 17.19 17.76 7.81
C ASP A 84 16.87 16.74 8.91
N MET A 85 15.60 16.34 8.99
CA MET A 85 15.11 15.38 9.98
C MET A 85 15.67 13.96 9.82
N THR A 86 16.40 13.68 8.71
CA THR A 86 17.08 12.40 8.52
C THR A 86 18.47 12.38 9.18
N LYS A 87 19.01 13.55 9.54
CA LYS A 87 20.31 13.69 10.19
C LYS A 87 20.15 13.76 11.70
N PHE A 88 21.04 13.06 12.39
CA PHE A 88 21.12 13.13 13.83
C PHE A 88 21.64 14.50 14.29
N PRO A 89 21.14 15.09 15.40
CA PRO A 89 21.59 16.40 15.86
C PRO A 89 23.06 16.42 16.28
N GLU A 90 23.74 17.53 15.97
CA GLU A 90 25.07 17.80 16.51
C GLU A 90 24.95 18.45 17.89
N PHE A 91 25.55 17.82 18.91
CA PHE A 91 25.58 18.36 20.26
C PHE A 91 26.85 19.18 20.48
N LYS A 92 26.69 20.45 20.85
CA LYS A 92 27.78 21.29 21.34
C LYS A 92 27.58 21.53 22.83
N PHE A 93 28.44 20.93 23.63
CA PHE A 93 28.46 21.15 25.07
C PHE A 93 29.35 22.37 25.36
N VAL A 94 28.77 23.41 25.96
CA VAL A 94 29.54 24.56 26.43
C VAL A 94 29.84 24.33 27.90
N ASP A 95 31.10 24.51 28.30
CA ASP A 95 31.49 24.35 29.69
C ASP A 95 30.74 25.34 30.58
N PRO A 96 30.22 24.89 31.73
CA PRO A 96 29.53 25.79 32.66
C PRO A 96 30.50 26.84 33.17
N LYS A 97 30.12 28.12 33.06
CA LYS A 97 30.87 29.21 33.71
C LYS A 97 30.69 29.06 35.23
N ILE A 98 31.77 28.67 35.90
CA ILE A 98 31.82 28.66 37.37
C ILE A 98 31.93 30.12 37.83
N ASP A 99 30.88 30.64 38.44
CA ASP A 99 30.93 31.92 39.13
C ASP A 99 31.69 31.72 40.45
N THR A 100 32.98 32.09 40.45
CA THR A 100 33.78 32.11 41.67
C THR A 100 33.37 33.33 42.49
N GLY A 101 32.27 33.21 43.22
CA GLY A 101 31.85 34.22 44.20
C GLY A 101 33.02 34.53 45.14
N ASN A 102 33.41 35.81 45.17
CA ASN A 102 34.46 36.39 46.01
C ASN A 102 34.67 35.63 47.34
N GLN A 103 35.73 34.82 47.42
CA GLN A 103 36.38 34.58 48.71
C GLN A 103 37.28 35.78 48.98
N ALA A 104 36.68 36.83 49.54
CA ALA A 104 37.43 37.93 50.14
C ALA A 104 38.21 37.36 51.33
N ALA A 105 39.52 37.65 51.29
CA ALA A 105 40.53 37.25 52.25
C ALA A 105 40.11 37.47 53.72
N ALA A 106 40.41 36.48 54.55
CA ALA A 106 40.50 36.61 56.01
C ALA A 106 41.83 37.27 56.41
#